data_AF-A0A1Y1VQU2-F1
#
_entry.id   AF-A0A1Y1VQU2-F1
#
_cell.length_a   1.000
_cell.length_b   1.000
_cell.length_c   1.000
_cell.angle_alpha   90.00
_cell.angle_beta   90.00
_cell.angle_gamma   90.00
#
_symmetry.space_group_name_H-M   'P 1'
#
loop_
_entity.id
_entity.type
_entity.pdbx_description
1 polymer ?
#
loop_
_entity_poly.entity_id
_entity_poly.type
_entity_poly.pdbx_seq_one_letter_code
_entity_poly.pdbx_strand_id
1 'polypeptide(L)'
;FRQASSAFDPSTVDMGIKSTWCNDNTNFCNNVCLNMTWGAPINDGCEASNLQWHCTCGNGKNPDPDIYTFPVMHYTCQHEVQQCQDHCSTGDIRCTQECQGDRNCTA
;
A
#
# COMPACT_ATOMS: atom_id res chain seq x y z
N PHE A 1 -15.79 19.98 2.79
CA PHE A 1 -14.83 19.80 1.68
C PHE A 1 -13.95 18.62 2.04
N ARG A 2 -14.25 17.41 1.54
CA ARG A 2 -13.49 16.20 1.91
C ARG A 2 -12.40 15.95 0.88
N GLN A 3 -11.16 16.08 1.38
CA GLN A 3 -9.94 15.37 1.00
C GLN A 3 -9.58 15.43 -0.49
N ALA A 4 -8.64 16.33 -0.82
CA ALA A 4 -7.73 16.07 -1.91
C ALA A 4 -6.94 14.82 -1.52
N SER A 5 -7.26 13.68 -2.12
CA SER A 5 -6.27 12.64 -2.34
C SER A 5 -5.13 13.32 -3.10
N SER A 6 -4.08 13.73 -2.38
CA SER A 6 -2.77 13.86 -2.98
C SER A 6 -2.50 12.46 -3.55
N ALA A 7 -2.76 12.27 -4.84
CA ALA A 7 -2.49 11.00 -5.49
C ALA A 7 -1.01 10.69 -5.21
N PHE A 8 -0.76 9.59 -4.49
CA PHE A 8 0.58 9.11 -4.21
C PHE A 8 1.45 9.18 -5.48
N ASP A 9 2.62 9.80 -5.36
CA ASP A 9 3.58 9.86 -6.45
C ASP A 9 4.65 8.77 -6.29
N PRO A 10 4.55 7.64 -7.03
CA PRO A 10 5.52 6.55 -6.94
C PRO A 10 6.93 6.94 -7.41
N SER A 11 7.13 8.08 -8.07
CA SER A 11 8.46 8.54 -8.47
C SER A 11 9.31 9.00 -7.28
N THR A 12 8.66 9.33 -6.16
CA THR A 12 9.32 9.77 -4.93
C THR A 12 9.91 8.63 -4.10
N VAL A 13 9.58 7.38 -4.45
CA VAL A 13 10.09 6.17 -3.80
C VAL A 13 11.16 5.54 -4.70
N ASP A 14 12.30 5.18 -4.12
CA ASP A 14 13.37 4.49 -4.83
C ASP A 14 12.89 3.17 -5.46
N MET A 15 13.41 2.85 -6.65
CA MET A 15 13.00 1.65 -7.39
C MET A 15 13.26 0.35 -6.64
N GLY A 16 14.34 0.26 -5.85
CA GLY A 16 14.64 -0.91 -5.01
C GLY A 16 13.63 -1.08 -3.87
N ILE A 17 13.19 0.03 -3.28
CA ILE A 17 12.14 0.02 -2.26
C ILE A 17 10.81 -0.44 -2.88
N LYS A 18 10.40 0.14 -4.02
CA LYS A 18 9.18 -0.28 -4.73
C LYS A 18 9.20 -1.75 -5.14
N SER A 19 10.36 -2.25 -5.55
CA SER A 19 10.54 -3.67 -5.89
C SER A 19 10.35 -4.57 -4.68
N THR A 20 10.83 -4.16 -3.51
CA THR A 20 10.61 -4.86 -2.24
C THR A 20 9.12 -4.88 -1.90
N TRP A 21 8.44 -3.73 -1.96
CA TRP A 21 7.01 -3.63 -1.67
C TRP A 21 6.17 -4.53 -2.59
N CYS A 22 6.50 -4.55 -3.88
CA CYS A 22 5.85 -5.45 -4.82
C CYS A 22 6.10 -6.94 -4.48
N ASN A 23 7.32 -7.31 -4.08
CA ASN A 23 7.60 -8.69 -3.67
C ASN A 23 6.75 -9.11 -2.47
N ASP A 24 6.69 -8.24 -1.45
CA ASP A 24 5.87 -8.48 -0.26
C ASP A 24 4.39 -8.59 -0.63
N ASN A 25 3.91 -7.74 -1.55
CA ASN A 25 2.54 -7.76 -2.04
C ASN A 25 2.19 -9.07 -2.76
N THR A 26 3.08 -9.54 -3.64
CA THR A 26 2.92 -10.81 -4.35
C THR A 26 2.93 -11.99 -3.37
N ASN A 27 3.85 -12.01 -2.40
CA ASN A 27 3.89 -13.03 -1.35
C ASN A 27 2.60 -13.04 -0.51
N PHE A 28 2.12 -11.85 -0.15
CA PHE A 28 0.86 -11.70 0.58
C PHE A 28 -0.34 -12.20 -0.24
N CYS A 29 -0.44 -11.82 -1.51
CA CYS A 29 -1.47 -12.33 -2.42
C CYS A 29 -1.49 -13.86 -2.49
N ASN A 30 -0.31 -14.48 -2.60
CA ASN A 30 -0.17 -15.93 -2.59
C ASN A 30 -0.75 -16.55 -1.31
N ASN A 31 -0.39 -16.02 -0.15
CA ASN A 31 -0.89 -16.51 1.14
C ASN A 31 -2.40 -16.31 1.29
N VAL A 32 -2.93 -15.15 0.93
CA VAL A 32 -4.38 -14.88 1.02
C VAL A 32 -5.17 -15.80 0.09
N CYS A 33 -4.71 -16.00 -1.14
CA CYS A 33 -5.39 -16.90 -2.08
C CYS A 33 -5.30 -18.37 -1.66
N LEU A 34 -4.19 -18.81 -1.05
CA LEU A 34 -4.08 -20.13 -0.44
C LEU A 34 -5.14 -20.31 0.67
N ASN A 35 -5.35 -19.30 1.52
CA ASN A 35 -6.37 -19.36 2.56
C ASN A 35 -7.81 -19.32 1.99
N MET A 36 -8.06 -18.54 0.95
CA MET A 36 -9.39 -18.39 0.36
C MET A 36 -9.82 -19.56 -0.53
N THR A 37 -8.86 -20.20 -1.21
CA THR A 37 -9.15 -21.13 -2.32
C THR A 37 -8.36 -22.43 -2.28
N TRP A 38 -7.46 -22.62 -1.30
CA TRP A 38 -6.54 -23.76 -1.22
C TRP A 38 -5.64 -23.91 -2.46
N GLY A 39 -5.40 -22.80 -3.15
CA GLY A 39 -4.63 -22.76 -4.39
C GLY A 39 -3.91 -21.42 -4.58
N ALA A 40 -2.94 -21.43 -5.48
CA ALA A 40 -2.21 -20.24 -5.87
C ALA A 40 -3.14 -19.22 -6.59
N PRO A 41 -2.81 -17.92 -6.53
CA PRO A 41 -3.45 -16.91 -7.35
C PRO A 41 -3.28 -17.22 -8.84
N ILE A 42 -4.26 -16.83 -9.64
CA ILE A 42 -4.17 -16.84 -11.11
C ILE A 42 -3.57 -15.54 -11.65
N ASN A 43 -3.51 -14.50 -10.82
CA ASN A 43 -2.84 -13.23 -11.10
C ASN A 43 -2.41 -12.59 -9.76
N ASP A 44 -1.12 -12.29 -9.61
CA ASP A 44 -0.50 -11.70 -8.41
C ASP A 44 0.54 -10.61 -8.77
N GLY A 45 0.40 -10.02 -9.96
CA GLY A 45 1.36 -9.07 -10.51
C GLY A 45 1.41 -7.74 -9.76
N CYS A 46 2.62 -7.17 -9.66
CA CYS A 46 2.86 -5.82 -9.16
C CYS A 46 3.92 -5.12 -10.01
N GLU A 47 3.58 -3.94 -10.52
CA GLU A 47 4.46 -3.10 -11.34
C GLU A 47 5.21 -2.11 -10.45
N ALA A 48 6.48 -2.35 -10.18
CA ALA A 48 7.28 -1.49 -9.30
C ALA A 48 7.48 -0.05 -9.83
N SER A 49 7.26 0.21 -11.13
CA SER A 49 7.38 1.56 -11.70
C SER A 49 6.33 2.52 -11.14
N ASN A 50 5.10 2.04 -10.98
CA ASN A 50 3.90 2.83 -10.63
C ASN A 50 3.14 2.27 -9.41
N LEU A 51 3.62 1.16 -8.81
CA LEU A 51 3.01 0.42 -7.71
C LEU A 51 1.56 -0.05 -7.99
N GLN A 52 1.21 -0.23 -9.26
CA GLN A 52 -0.04 -0.88 -9.66
C GLN A 52 0.07 -2.38 -9.41
N TRP A 53 -0.94 -2.98 -8.79
CA TRP A 53 -0.93 -4.39 -8.46
C TRP A 53 -2.30 -5.03 -8.64
N HIS A 54 -2.30 -6.34 -8.84
CA HIS A 54 -3.49 -7.17 -8.98
C HIS A 54 -3.34 -8.43 -8.14
N CYS A 55 -4.44 -8.90 -7.54
CA CYS A 55 -4.50 -10.17 -6.85
C CYS A 55 -5.85 -10.85 -7.14
N THR A 56 -5.82 -11.93 -7.90
CA THR A 56 -7.00 -12.74 -8.26
C THR A 56 -6.73 -14.20 -7.91
N CYS A 57 -7.57 -14.78 -7.06
CA CYS A 57 -7.44 -16.16 -6.59
C CYS A 57 -8.02 -17.18 -7.59
N GLY A 58 -7.76 -18.47 -7.36
CA GLY A 58 -8.19 -19.56 -8.27
C GLY A 58 -9.70 -19.67 -8.51
N ASN A 59 -10.52 -19.07 -7.65
CA ASN A 59 -11.98 -18.98 -7.81
C ASN A 59 -12.43 -17.74 -8.61
N GLY A 60 -11.50 -16.97 -9.18
CA GLY A 60 -11.75 -15.73 -9.92
C GLY A 60 -12.15 -14.54 -9.05
N LYS A 61 -12.06 -14.65 -7.71
CA LYS A 61 -12.34 -13.56 -6.79
C LYS A 61 -11.06 -12.85 -6.39
N ASN A 62 -11.17 -11.55 -6.18
CA ASN A 62 -10.12 -10.75 -5.57
C ASN A 62 -10.35 -10.72 -4.04
N PRO A 63 -9.29 -10.76 -3.22
CA PRO A 63 -9.42 -10.52 -1.79
C PRO A 63 -10.05 -9.16 -1.51
N ASP A 64 -10.95 -9.12 -0.52
CA ASP A 64 -11.68 -7.91 -0.16
C ASP A 64 -10.73 -6.91 0.53
N PRO A 65 -10.53 -5.70 -0.02
CA PRO A 65 -9.67 -4.68 0.59
C PRO A 65 -10.19 -4.17 1.94
N ASP A 66 -11.47 -4.36 2.27
CA ASP A 66 -12.01 -4.04 3.60
C ASP A 66 -11.62 -5.09 4.65
N ILE A 67 -11.16 -6.27 4.22
CA ILE A 67 -10.74 -7.38 5.09
C ILE A 67 -9.22 -7.52 5.12
N TYR A 68 -8.56 -7.33 3.98
CA TYR A 68 -7.13 -7.54 3.82
C TYR A 68 -6.43 -6.25 3.41
N THR A 69 -5.51 -5.78 4.26
CA THR A 69 -4.60 -4.70 3.89
C THR A 69 -3.40 -5.29 3.16
N PHE A 70 -3.24 -4.92 1.90
CA PHE A 70 -2.09 -5.34 1.10
C PHE A 70 -0.84 -4.53 1.47
N PRO A 71 0.36 -5.14 1.46
CA PRO A 71 1.62 -4.45 1.77
C PRO A 71 1.84 -3.17 0.98
N VAL A 72 1.58 -3.17 -0.34
CA VAL A 72 1.72 -1.95 -1.17
C VAL A 72 0.79 -0.84 -0.69
N MET A 73 -0.43 -1.16 -0.25
CA MET A 73 -1.38 -0.17 0.28
C MET A 73 -0.88 0.40 1.61
N HIS A 74 -0.38 -0.47 2.50
CA HIS A 74 0.20 -0.06 3.78
C HIS A 74 1.40 0.87 3.59
N TYR A 75 2.39 0.45 2.79
CA TYR A 75 3.61 1.22 2.57
C TYR A 75 3.35 2.54 1.87
N THR A 76 2.43 2.56 0.90
CA THR A 76 2.00 3.80 0.23
C THR A 76 1.44 4.79 1.24
N CYS A 77 0.54 4.35 2.12
CA CYS A 77 -0.03 5.19 3.17
C CYS A 77 1.04 5.72 4.13
N GLN A 78 1.96 4.87 4.59
CA GLN A 78 3.05 5.28 5.47
C GLN A 78 3.97 6.31 4.82
N HIS A 79 4.28 6.11 3.53
CA HIS A 79 5.13 7.02 2.79
C HIS A 79 4.47 8.39 2.59
N GLU A 80 3.17 8.44 2.32
CA GLU A 80 2.44 9.71 2.24
C GLU A 80 2.47 10.47 3.58
N VAL A 81 2.29 9.77 4.70
CA VAL A 81 2.39 10.36 6.04
C VAL A 81 3.80 10.90 6.26
N GLN A 82 4.83 10.11 5.94
CA GLN A 82 6.22 10.52 6.07
C GLN A 82 6.52 11.77 5.23
N GLN A 83 6.12 11.79 3.96
CA GLN A 83 6.33 12.95 3.10
C GLN A 83 5.65 14.20 3.62
N CYS A 84 4.43 14.08 4.14
CA CYS A 84 3.77 15.19 4.79
C CYS A 84 4.59 15.71 5.99
N GLN A 85 5.11 14.81 6.81
CA GLN A 85 5.92 15.16 7.99
C GLN A 85 7.27 15.78 7.63
N ASP A 86 7.90 15.38 6.52
CA ASP A 86 9.16 15.96 6.04
C ASP A 86 9.01 17.45 5.65
N HIS A 87 7.79 17.92 5.40
CA HIS A 87 7.47 19.33 5.16
C HIS A 87 7.16 20.12 6.45
N CYS A 88 7.11 19.47 7.61
CA CYS A 88 6.90 20.14 8.89
C CYS A 88 8.18 20.82 9.39
N SER A 89 8.02 21.93 10.12
CA SER A 89 9.15 22.56 10.82
C SER A 89 9.66 21.65 11.94
N THR A 90 10.97 21.69 12.21
CA THR A 90 11.57 20.91 13.30
C THR A 90 10.89 21.23 14.64
N GLY A 91 10.32 20.20 15.27
CA GLY A 91 9.61 20.32 16.55
C GLY A 91 8.13 20.73 16.45
N ASP A 92 7.57 20.89 15.24
CA ASP A 92 6.15 21.17 15.05
C ASP A 92 5.30 19.89 15.20
N ILE A 93 5.03 19.55 16.46
CA ILE A 93 4.24 18.37 16.83
C ILE A 93 2.84 18.44 16.20
N ARG A 94 2.25 19.63 16.12
CA ARG A 94 0.90 19.80 15.56
C ARG A 94 0.89 19.44 14.07
N CYS A 95 1.84 19.95 13.30
CA CYS A 95 1.98 19.61 11.88
C CYS A 95 2.15 18.08 11.70
N THR A 96 3.03 17.45 12.49
CA THR A 96 3.27 16.00 12.36
C THR A 96 2.04 15.15 12.68
N GLN A 97 1.19 15.59 13.63
CA GLN A 97 -0.06 14.93 13.97
C GLN A 97 -1.15 15.17 12.92
N GLU A 98 -1.23 16.36 12.34
CA GLU A 98 -2.16 16.66 11.24
C GLU A 98 -1.85 15.83 9.98
N CYS A 99 -0.57 15.51 9.73
CA CYS A 99 -0.14 14.60 8.65
C CYS A 99 -0.60 13.15 8.84
N GLN A 100 -0.61 12.67 10.09
CA GLN A 100 -1.21 11.36 10.42
C GLN A 100 -2.73 11.42 10.28
N GLY A 101 -3.36 12.49 10.80
CA GLY A 101 -4.79 12.76 10.62
C GLY A 101 -5.67 11.52 10.87
N ASP A 102 -6.64 11.28 9.98
CA ASP A 102 -7.45 10.06 9.91
C ASP A 102 -6.83 8.96 9.01
N ARG A 103 -5.56 9.11 8.57
CA ARG A 103 -4.90 8.11 7.72
C ARG A 103 -4.52 6.90 8.57
N ASN A 104 -5.46 5.98 8.73
CA ASN A 104 -5.22 4.68 9.36
C ASN A 104 -4.45 3.79 8.39
N CYS A 105 -3.12 3.90 8.39
CA CYS A 105 -2.21 2.99 7.69
C CYS A 105 -2.15 1.64 8.42
N THR A 106 -3.28 0.94 8.48
CA THR A 106 -3.37 -0.39 9.10
C THR A 106 -2.57 -1.38 8.26
N ALA A 107 -2.03 -2.43 8.90
CA ALA A 107 -1.40 -3.58 8.25
C ALA A 107 -2.30 -4.80 8.45
#